data_AF-A0A0N5BEZ3-F1
#
_entry.id   AF-A0A0N5BEZ3-F1
#
_cell.length_a   1.000
_cell.length_b   1.000
_cell.length_c   1.000
_cell.angle_alpha   90.00
_cell.angle_beta   90.00
_cell.angle_gamma   90.00
#
_symmetry.space_group_name_H-M   'P 1'
#
loop_
_entity.id
_entity.type
_entity.pdbx_description
1 polymer ?
#
loop_
_entity_poly.entity_id
_entity_poly.type
_entity_poly.pdbx_seq_one_letter_code
_entity_poly.pdbx_strand_id
1 'polypeptide(L)'
;MDFGCSVMDYSTVEEHSEEQDYTPVLSDDALLLILSELSWKDILNVKLVSRRFYGIIHVNYHRLPRRRVLDLSIKYNGTCGKYPFYFKMGVMTVQNGSSGVVQYDSYSRVDRFKNDEELSSSLKMVDLRNLDKFNVPVADNIDIFSILNRSFQVGTKIGVLNIPKLSDKDLKSFQTFVEKLSSVKEIVVNEICAHSTEAKDVSKLLSSLASFNTIEKFHIHECSSTKILSAGIIIELLRRNPDIKSLSIGTGNIEFARSIFEGFFRMEQQSNVKNECLYNKITVQIYFSGEYGLLIDTLRNSLSELENVIKDIHSTPEYVQFDSIVDCKYCFENKHGISKCFFVWDDELSTLIRDWNQ
;
A
#
# COMPACT_ATOMS: atom_id res chain seq x y z
N MET A 1 -16.61 3.21 53.69
CA MET A 1 -17.55 4.05 52.92
C MET A 1 -18.18 3.13 51.90
N ASP A 2 -19.29 2.53 52.31
CA ASP A 2 -20.10 1.59 51.52
C ASP A 2 -20.99 2.38 50.56
N PHE A 3 -20.88 2.12 49.27
CA PHE A 3 -21.87 2.56 48.29
C PHE A 3 -22.89 1.43 48.09
N GLY A 4 -23.99 1.53 48.81
CA GLY A 4 -25.14 0.64 48.68
C GLY A 4 -25.81 0.80 47.32
N CYS A 5 -25.91 -0.31 46.59
CA CYS A 5 -26.76 -0.43 45.41
C CYS A 5 -28.23 -0.47 45.84
N SER A 6 -28.99 0.61 45.56
CA SER A 6 -30.44 0.56 45.64
C SER A 6 -31.00 -0.09 44.37
N VAL A 7 -31.60 -1.26 44.53
CA VAL A 7 -32.47 -1.91 43.54
C VAL A 7 -33.73 -1.06 43.39
N MET A 8 -33.99 -0.53 42.19
CA MET A 8 -35.28 0.03 41.80
C MET A 8 -35.93 -0.91 40.79
N ASP A 9 -36.97 -1.61 41.25
CA ASP A 9 -37.92 -2.34 40.41
C ASP A 9 -38.90 -1.34 39.78
N TYR A 10 -38.91 -1.24 38.45
CA TYR A 10 -40.02 -0.68 37.68
C TYR A 10 -40.59 -1.78 36.79
N SER A 11 -41.55 -2.53 37.32
CA SER A 11 -42.49 -3.31 36.52
C SER A 11 -43.64 -2.41 36.08
N THR A 12 -43.50 -1.81 34.91
CA THR A 12 -44.65 -1.33 34.14
C THR A 12 -44.74 -2.21 32.91
N VAL A 13 -45.65 -3.18 32.97
CA VAL A 13 -46.08 -3.98 31.83
C VAL A 13 -46.85 -3.03 30.92
N GLU A 14 -46.15 -2.35 30.02
CA GLU A 14 -46.77 -1.74 28.86
C GLU A 14 -47.24 -2.89 27.96
N GLU A 15 -48.55 -3.12 27.92
CA GLU A 15 -49.21 -3.89 26.86
C GLU A 15 -48.95 -3.16 25.53
N HIS A 16 -47.86 -3.53 24.86
CA HIS A 16 -47.67 -3.25 23.46
C HIS A 16 -48.76 -4.01 22.69
N SER A 17 -49.77 -3.28 22.23
CA SER A 17 -50.64 -3.75 21.16
C SER A 17 -49.74 -4.05 19.96
N GLU A 18 -49.56 -5.33 19.64
CA GLU A 18 -49.04 -5.77 18.35
C GLU A 18 -50.03 -5.34 17.26
N GLU A 19 -49.93 -4.07 16.86
CA GLU A 19 -50.53 -3.59 15.63
C GLU A 19 -49.97 -4.47 14.52
N GLN A 20 -50.85 -5.24 13.86
CA GLN A 20 -50.48 -6.11 12.76
C GLN A 20 -49.82 -5.25 11.68
N ASP A 21 -48.49 -5.39 11.60
CA ASP A 21 -47.64 -4.69 10.65
C ASP A 21 -48.07 -5.15 9.26
N TYR A 22 -48.86 -4.31 8.58
CA TYR A 22 -49.32 -4.57 7.22
C TYR A 22 -48.11 -4.87 6.36
N THR A 23 -48.07 -6.12 5.90
CA THR A 23 -47.00 -6.72 5.14
C THR A 23 -46.48 -5.73 4.09
N PRO A 24 -45.16 -5.55 4.01
CA PRO A 24 -44.60 -4.41 3.31
C PRO A 24 -44.96 -4.40 1.83
N VAL A 25 -45.61 -3.32 1.39
CA VAL A 25 -46.07 -3.10 0.00
C VAL A 25 -44.94 -3.24 -1.03
N LEU A 26 -43.68 -3.12 -0.61
CA LEU A 26 -42.49 -3.28 -1.46
C LEU A 26 -41.56 -4.35 -0.90
N SER A 27 -41.09 -5.24 -1.78
CA SER A 27 -40.04 -6.22 -1.48
C SER A 27 -38.71 -5.53 -1.18
N ASP A 28 -37.84 -6.20 -0.43
CA ASP A 28 -36.52 -5.67 -0.08
C ASP A 28 -35.65 -5.39 -1.32
N ASP A 29 -35.80 -6.17 -2.39
CA ASP A 29 -35.15 -5.94 -3.68
C ASP A 29 -35.65 -4.66 -4.36
N ALA A 30 -36.95 -4.39 -4.32
CA ALA A 30 -37.51 -3.15 -4.87
C ALA A 30 -37.04 -1.93 -4.07
N LEU A 31 -36.99 -2.05 -2.73
CA LEU A 31 -36.42 -1.00 -1.88
C LEU A 31 -34.94 -0.78 -2.17
N LEU A 32 -34.17 -1.84 -2.42
CA LEU A 32 -32.76 -1.74 -2.74
C LEU A 32 -32.51 -1.00 -4.07
N LEU A 33 -33.33 -1.25 -5.08
CA LEU A 33 -33.29 -0.52 -6.35
C LEU A 33 -33.61 0.97 -6.16
N ILE A 34 -34.60 1.30 -5.32
CA ILE A 34 -34.89 2.70 -4.98
C ILE A 34 -33.70 3.34 -4.25
N LEU A 35 -33.13 2.63 -3.27
CA LEU A 35 -32.00 3.10 -2.48
C LEU A 35 -30.72 3.30 -3.32
N SER A 36 -30.51 2.52 -4.40
CA SER A 36 -29.34 2.67 -5.26
C SER A 36 -29.34 3.95 -6.08
N GLU A 37 -30.51 4.56 -6.27
CA GLU A 37 -30.67 5.85 -6.95
C GLU A 37 -30.45 7.06 -6.01
N LEU A 38 -30.36 6.82 -4.70
CA LEU A 38 -30.20 7.88 -3.70
C LEU A 38 -28.75 8.31 -3.53
N SER A 39 -28.54 9.57 -3.12
CA SER A 39 -27.21 10.02 -2.73
C SER A 39 -26.76 9.33 -1.42
N TRP A 40 -25.45 9.25 -1.19
CA TRP A 40 -24.92 8.72 0.07
C TRP A 40 -25.50 9.43 1.31
N LYS A 41 -25.70 10.75 1.23
CA LYS A 41 -26.29 11.53 2.31
C LYS A 41 -27.73 11.11 2.59
N ASP A 42 -28.51 10.86 1.55
CA ASP A 42 -29.89 10.43 1.67
C ASP A 42 -29.99 9.01 2.21
N ILE A 43 -29.11 8.11 1.77
CA ILE A 43 -29.00 6.73 2.31
C ILE A 43 -28.73 6.78 3.83
N LEU A 44 -27.87 7.68 4.30
CA LEU A 44 -27.63 7.86 5.73
C LEU A 44 -28.88 8.34 6.48
N ASN A 45 -29.70 9.20 5.88
CA ASN A 45 -30.96 9.63 6.49
C ASN A 45 -32.00 8.51 6.49
N VAL A 46 -32.15 7.77 5.39
CA VAL A 46 -33.11 6.65 5.28
C VAL A 46 -32.80 5.56 6.29
N LYS A 47 -31.53 5.30 6.57
CA LYS A 47 -31.07 4.38 7.61
C LYS A 47 -31.62 4.70 9.00
N LEU A 48 -31.95 5.96 9.28
CA LEU A 48 -32.48 6.42 10.57
C LEU A 48 -34.01 6.32 10.65
N VAL A 49 -34.70 6.06 9.53
CA VAL A 49 -36.17 6.06 9.48
C VAL A 49 -36.77 4.84 10.16
N SER A 50 -36.23 3.63 9.93
CA SER A 50 -36.75 2.41 10.54
C SER A 50 -35.70 1.30 10.66
N ARG A 51 -35.95 0.33 11.55
CA ARG A 51 -35.11 -0.87 11.70
C ARG A 51 -35.03 -1.69 10.40
N ARG A 52 -36.12 -1.73 9.63
CA ARG A 52 -36.16 -2.43 8.33
C ARG A 52 -35.23 -1.77 7.31
N PHE A 53 -35.30 -0.44 7.15
CA PHE A 53 -34.37 0.28 6.26
C PHE A 53 -32.93 0.11 6.70
N TYR A 54 -32.67 0.20 8.01
CA TYR A 54 -31.35 -0.08 8.55
C TYR A 54 -30.84 -1.47 8.13
N GLY A 55 -31.65 -2.52 8.31
CA GLY A 55 -31.31 -3.89 7.94
C GLY A 55 -30.99 -4.05 6.45
N ILE A 56 -31.87 -3.55 5.59
CA ILE A 56 -31.70 -3.61 4.12
C ILE A 56 -30.42 -2.89 3.69
N ILE A 57 -30.20 -1.66 4.16
CA ILE A 57 -29.01 -0.86 3.83
C ILE A 57 -27.75 -1.56 4.35
N HIS A 58 -27.78 -2.05 5.59
CA HIS A 58 -26.61 -2.65 6.23
C HIS A 58 -26.13 -3.91 5.51
N VAL A 59 -27.05 -4.79 5.09
CA VAL A 59 -26.73 -6.02 4.35
C VAL A 59 -26.25 -5.70 2.92
N ASN A 60 -26.74 -4.62 2.32
CA ASN A 60 -26.53 -4.32 0.89
C ASN A 60 -25.62 -3.12 0.59
N TYR A 61 -24.82 -2.64 1.56
CA TYR A 61 -23.91 -1.49 1.35
C TYR A 61 -23.03 -1.60 0.10
N HIS A 62 -22.63 -2.81 -0.28
CA HIS A 62 -21.80 -3.08 -1.46
C HIS A 62 -22.50 -2.78 -2.80
N ARG A 63 -23.84 -2.75 -2.82
CA ARG A 63 -24.69 -2.44 -4.00
C ARG A 63 -25.16 -0.99 -4.01
N LEU A 64 -24.95 -0.26 -2.93
CA LEU A 64 -25.39 1.11 -2.77
C LEU A 64 -24.27 2.10 -3.09
N PRO A 65 -24.61 3.35 -3.47
CA PRO A 65 -23.66 4.44 -3.50
C PRO A 65 -22.91 4.53 -2.18
N ARG A 66 -21.58 4.49 -2.23
CA ARG A 66 -20.70 4.56 -1.06
C ARG A 66 -19.91 5.85 -1.08
N ARG A 67 -19.48 6.26 0.11
CA ARG A 67 -18.61 7.43 0.25
C ARG A 67 -17.24 7.16 -0.35
N ARG A 68 -16.82 8.00 -1.29
CA ARG A 68 -15.44 7.98 -1.83
C ARG A 68 -14.45 8.38 -0.76
N VAL A 69 -13.39 7.59 -0.63
CA VAL A 69 -12.25 7.84 0.26
C VAL A 69 -11.03 8.07 -0.62
N LEU A 70 -10.25 9.10 -0.34
CA LEU A 70 -8.96 9.32 -1.02
C LEU A 70 -7.85 8.59 -0.28
N ASP A 71 -7.75 8.88 1.01
CA ASP A 71 -6.68 8.35 1.85
C ASP A 71 -7.27 7.42 2.90
N LEU A 72 -6.60 6.28 3.08
CA LEU A 72 -6.91 5.34 4.13
C LEU A 72 -5.66 5.07 4.97
N SER A 73 -5.79 5.12 6.28
CA SER A 73 -4.77 4.66 7.21
C SER A 73 -5.45 3.88 8.32
N ILE A 74 -4.97 2.66 8.52
CA ILE A 74 -5.37 1.84 9.66
C ILE A 74 -4.13 1.73 10.56
N LYS A 75 -4.32 1.87 11.86
CA LYS A 75 -3.31 1.56 12.87
C LYS A 75 -3.87 0.53 13.83
N TYR A 76 -3.01 -0.34 14.32
CA TYR A 76 -3.36 -1.32 15.33
C TYR A 76 -2.48 -1.10 16.57
N ASN A 77 -3.09 -1.12 17.75
CA ASN A 77 -2.40 -1.07 19.02
C ASN A 77 -3.01 -2.11 19.96
N GLY A 78 -2.40 -3.29 20.04
CA GLY A 78 -2.86 -4.39 20.89
C GLY A 78 -2.84 -4.08 22.39
N THR A 79 -2.09 -3.05 22.83
CA THR A 79 -2.11 -2.60 24.23
C THR A 79 -3.34 -1.75 24.56
N CYS A 80 -4.05 -1.25 23.55
CA CYS A 80 -5.25 -0.46 23.73
C CYS A 80 -6.46 -1.37 23.98
N GLY A 81 -6.73 -1.67 25.25
CA GLY A 81 -7.68 -2.72 25.65
C GLY A 81 -9.09 -2.64 25.03
N LYS A 82 -9.68 -1.44 24.89
CA LYS A 82 -11.07 -1.32 24.39
C LYS A 82 -11.20 -1.21 22.87
N TYR A 83 -10.26 -0.55 22.20
CA TYR A 83 -10.36 -0.27 20.76
C TYR A 83 -8.98 -0.33 20.12
N PRO A 84 -8.50 -1.54 19.79
CA PRO A 84 -7.15 -1.71 19.28
C PRO A 84 -6.98 -1.18 17.85
N PHE A 85 -8.06 -1.03 17.07
CA PHE A 85 -7.99 -0.49 15.72
C PHE A 85 -8.31 1.00 15.68
N TYR A 86 -7.46 1.77 14.99
CA TYR A 86 -7.65 3.17 14.67
C TYR A 86 -7.76 3.31 13.17
N PHE A 87 -8.87 3.86 12.72
CA PHE A 87 -9.19 4.01 11.31
C PHE A 87 -9.26 5.48 10.97
N LYS A 88 -8.34 5.96 10.13
CA LYS A 88 -8.31 7.33 9.63
C LYS A 88 -8.61 7.31 8.14
N MET A 89 -9.65 8.03 7.73
CA MET A 89 -9.97 8.22 6.31
C MET A 89 -9.95 9.70 5.94
N GLY A 90 -9.31 10.02 4.81
CA GLY A 90 -9.39 11.31 4.14
C GLY A 90 -10.53 11.31 3.14
N VAL A 91 -11.45 12.28 3.26
CA VAL A 91 -12.57 12.40 2.33
C VAL A 91 -12.55 13.77 1.69
N MET A 92 -12.79 13.82 0.37
CA MET A 92 -13.08 15.06 -0.32
C MET A 92 -14.44 15.59 0.12
N THR A 93 -14.45 16.84 0.57
CA THR A 93 -15.65 17.64 0.59
C THR A 93 -15.54 18.69 -0.50
N VAL A 94 -16.54 18.73 -1.39
CA VAL A 94 -16.72 19.88 -2.29
C VAL A 94 -17.28 21.00 -1.42
N GLN A 95 -16.45 21.99 -1.11
CA GLN A 95 -17.01 23.23 -0.58
C GLN A 95 -17.70 23.95 -1.73
N ASN A 96 -19.00 24.22 -1.58
CA ASN A 96 -19.69 25.22 -2.39
C ASN A 96 -19.22 26.61 -1.93
N GLY A 97 -17.97 26.95 -2.23
CA GLY A 97 -17.50 28.32 -2.15
C GLY A 97 -18.13 29.11 -3.30
N SER A 98 -18.63 30.30 -3.02
CA SER A 98 -19.09 31.26 -4.03
C SER A 98 -17.98 31.76 -4.97
N SER A 99 -16.74 31.32 -4.77
CA SER A 99 -15.63 31.52 -5.69
C SER A 99 -15.76 30.50 -6.84
N GLY A 100 -15.64 30.93 -8.09
CA GLY A 100 -15.68 30.05 -9.27
C GLY A 100 -14.57 28.98 -9.35
N VAL A 101 -13.81 28.77 -8.27
CA VAL A 101 -12.80 27.72 -8.09
C VAL A 101 -13.35 26.71 -7.09
N VAL A 102 -13.50 25.46 -7.51
CA VAL A 102 -13.85 24.34 -6.63
C VAL A 102 -12.69 24.10 -5.68
N GLN A 103 -12.84 24.51 -4.42
CA GLN A 103 -11.85 24.24 -3.39
C GLN A 103 -12.14 22.87 -2.76
N TYR A 104 -11.16 21.98 -2.83
CA TYR A 104 -11.23 20.67 -2.22
C TYR A 104 -10.62 20.73 -0.83
N ASP A 105 -11.47 20.72 0.19
CA ASP A 105 -11.01 20.49 1.55
C ASP A 105 -10.96 19.00 1.83
N SER A 106 -9.79 18.54 2.27
CA SER A 106 -9.62 17.21 2.85
C SER A 106 -9.87 17.30 4.35
N TYR A 107 -10.92 16.64 4.85
CA TYR A 107 -11.05 16.42 6.27
C TYR A 107 -10.76 14.95 6.61
N SER A 108 -10.11 14.73 7.74
CA SER A 108 -9.87 13.38 8.23
C SER A 108 -10.90 12.98 9.27
N ARG A 109 -11.59 11.86 9.06
CA ARG A 109 -12.40 11.20 10.10
C ARG A 109 -11.57 10.12 10.76
N VAL A 110 -11.63 10.05 12.09
CA VAL A 110 -11.00 9.00 12.89
C VAL A 110 -12.08 8.20 13.61
N ASP A 111 -12.15 6.91 13.33
CA ASP A 111 -13.01 5.96 14.00
C ASP A 111 -12.16 4.93 14.76
N ARG A 112 -12.75 4.27 15.76
CA ARG A 112 -12.09 3.28 16.60
C ARG A 112 -12.93 2.00 16.66
N PHE A 113 -12.30 0.84 16.53
CA PHE A 113 -13.00 -0.44 16.48
C PHE A 113 -12.42 -1.44 17.49
N LYS A 114 -13.31 -2.28 18.04
CA LYS A 114 -12.98 -3.27 19.07
C LYS A 114 -12.37 -4.54 18.50
N ASN A 115 -12.82 -4.96 17.33
CA ASN A 115 -12.46 -6.23 16.68
C ASN A 115 -12.41 -6.09 15.16
N ASP A 116 -12.05 -7.18 14.48
CA ASP A 116 -11.93 -7.23 13.03
C ASP A 116 -13.29 -7.21 12.32
N GLU A 117 -14.36 -7.71 12.94
CA GLU A 117 -15.71 -7.63 12.36
C GLU A 117 -16.23 -6.20 12.27
N GLU A 118 -16.03 -5.39 13.32
CA GLU A 118 -16.38 -3.97 13.34
C GLU A 118 -15.58 -3.18 12.28
N LEU A 119 -14.26 -3.44 12.18
CA LEU A 119 -13.41 -2.84 11.17
C LEU A 119 -13.84 -3.24 9.75
N SER A 120 -14.06 -4.53 9.50
CA SER A 120 -14.51 -5.07 8.21
C SER A 120 -15.87 -4.50 7.81
N SER A 121 -16.82 -4.43 8.74
CA SER A 121 -18.14 -3.84 8.50
C SER A 121 -18.04 -2.36 8.13
N SER A 122 -17.11 -1.62 8.74
CA SER A 122 -16.88 -0.21 8.46
C SER A 122 -16.21 0.01 7.10
N LEU A 123 -15.24 -0.83 6.74
CA LEU A 123 -14.60 -0.81 5.42
C LEU A 123 -15.60 -1.08 4.28
N LYS A 124 -16.62 -1.90 4.50
CA LYS A 124 -17.69 -2.13 3.52
C LYS A 124 -18.54 -0.90 3.21
N MET A 125 -18.61 0.07 4.13
CA MET A 125 -19.42 1.30 3.96
C MET A 125 -18.74 2.36 3.10
N VAL A 126 -17.47 2.20 2.78
CA VAL A 126 -16.68 3.15 1.99
C VAL A 126 -16.32 2.58 0.62
N ASP A 127 -16.17 3.47 -0.36
CA ASP A 127 -15.71 3.11 -1.70
C ASP A 127 -14.18 3.11 -1.72
N LEU A 128 -13.60 1.92 -1.74
CA LEU A 128 -12.15 1.68 -1.74
C LEU A 128 -11.59 1.42 -3.14
N ARG A 129 -12.40 1.56 -4.21
CA ARG A 129 -11.97 1.19 -5.57
C ARG A 129 -10.83 2.04 -6.11
N ASN A 130 -10.70 3.29 -5.64
CA ASN A 130 -9.63 4.19 -6.01
C ASN A 130 -9.16 4.93 -4.75
N LEU A 131 -7.95 4.63 -4.30
CA LEU A 131 -7.29 5.30 -3.17
C LEU A 131 -6.05 6.04 -3.68
N ASP A 132 -5.83 7.26 -3.21
CA ASP A 132 -4.58 7.99 -3.46
C ASP A 132 -3.47 7.44 -2.56
N LYS A 133 -3.78 7.19 -1.29
CA LYS A 133 -2.84 6.60 -0.33
C LYS A 133 -3.50 5.59 0.57
N PHE A 134 -2.85 4.45 0.78
CA PHE A 134 -3.24 3.45 1.75
C PHE A 134 -2.06 3.06 2.66
N ASN A 135 -2.21 3.28 3.97
CA ASN A 135 -1.26 2.85 4.98
C ASN A 135 -1.82 1.66 5.76
N VAL A 136 -1.15 0.52 5.64
CA VAL A 136 -1.46 -0.73 6.34
C VAL A 136 -0.93 -0.66 7.78
N PRO A 137 -1.66 -1.17 8.79
CA PRO A 137 -1.20 -1.18 10.17
C PRO A 137 -0.10 -2.22 10.37
N VAL A 138 0.77 -1.98 11.34
CA VAL A 138 1.62 -3.03 11.92
C VAL A 138 0.77 -3.81 12.92
N ALA A 139 0.63 -5.12 12.73
CA ALA A 139 -0.08 -5.99 13.65
C ALA A 139 0.59 -7.36 13.72
N ASP A 140 1.56 -7.53 14.62
CA ASP A 140 2.30 -8.79 14.77
C ASP A 140 1.39 -9.98 15.14
N ASN A 141 0.21 -9.75 15.71
CA ASN A 141 -0.70 -10.83 16.14
C ASN A 141 -1.95 -10.99 15.27
N ILE A 142 -2.14 -10.15 14.25
CA ILE A 142 -3.35 -10.17 13.41
C ILE A 142 -2.94 -10.20 11.94
N ASP A 143 -3.51 -11.13 11.19
CA ASP A 143 -3.43 -11.14 9.74
C ASP A 143 -4.34 -10.03 9.19
N ILE A 144 -3.83 -8.80 9.11
CA ILE A 144 -4.60 -7.66 8.64
C ILE A 144 -5.06 -7.84 7.19
N PHE A 145 -4.26 -8.48 6.34
CA PHE A 145 -4.62 -8.68 4.94
C PHE A 145 -5.80 -9.64 4.80
N SER A 146 -5.99 -10.60 5.71
CA SER A 146 -7.22 -11.41 5.75
C SER A 146 -8.48 -10.55 5.94
N ILE A 147 -8.40 -9.50 6.77
CA ILE A 147 -9.50 -8.57 7.04
C ILE A 147 -9.73 -7.68 5.81
N LEU A 148 -8.65 -7.11 5.26
CA LEU A 148 -8.70 -6.26 4.08
C LEU A 148 -9.25 -7.00 2.85
N ASN A 149 -8.90 -8.28 2.71
CA ASN A 149 -9.39 -9.14 1.65
C ASN A 149 -10.92 -9.28 1.63
N ARG A 150 -11.60 -9.12 2.76
CA ARG A 150 -13.08 -9.16 2.82
C ARG A 150 -13.74 -7.89 2.26
N SER A 151 -12.96 -6.81 2.12
CA SER A 151 -13.49 -5.46 1.81
C SER A 151 -13.00 -4.91 0.47
N PHE A 152 -11.76 -5.19 0.11
CA PHE A 152 -11.19 -4.78 -1.17
C PHE A 152 -11.74 -5.63 -2.33
N GLN A 153 -12.00 -4.98 -3.45
CA GLN A 153 -12.59 -5.59 -4.64
C GLN A 153 -11.53 -5.78 -5.73
N VAL A 154 -11.71 -6.79 -6.58
CA VAL A 154 -10.88 -6.95 -7.78
C VAL A 154 -11.01 -5.69 -8.63
N GLY A 155 -9.89 -5.20 -9.14
CA GLY A 155 -9.84 -3.97 -9.90
C GLY A 155 -9.45 -2.72 -9.08
N THR A 156 -9.18 -2.85 -7.78
CA THR A 156 -8.85 -1.70 -6.92
C THR A 156 -7.57 -0.99 -7.38
N LYS A 157 -7.58 0.34 -7.39
CA LYS A 157 -6.43 1.18 -7.74
C LYS A 157 -5.92 1.89 -6.49
N ILE A 158 -4.60 1.87 -6.29
CA ILE A 158 -3.95 2.56 -5.19
C ILE A 158 -2.83 3.44 -5.75
N GLY A 159 -2.78 4.72 -5.37
CA GLY A 159 -1.62 5.56 -5.69
C GLY A 159 -0.40 5.08 -4.93
N VAL A 160 -0.42 5.25 -3.61
CA VAL A 160 0.68 4.88 -2.70
C VAL A 160 0.23 3.81 -1.72
N LEU A 161 0.83 2.63 -1.77
CA LEU A 161 0.64 1.54 -0.81
C LEU A 161 1.83 1.49 0.16
N ASN A 162 1.58 1.79 1.42
CA ASN A 162 2.59 1.80 2.48
C ASN A 162 2.34 0.69 3.49
N ILE A 163 3.32 -0.20 3.65
CA ILE A 163 3.28 -1.40 4.49
C ILE A 163 4.49 -1.31 5.42
N PRO A 164 4.31 -0.93 6.69
CA PRO A 164 5.45 -0.71 7.56
C PRO A 164 6.17 -2.01 7.93
N LYS A 165 5.46 -3.15 7.97
CA LYS A 165 6.06 -4.45 8.23
C LYS A 165 5.25 -5.56 7.59
N LEU A 166 5.93 -6.52 6.99
CA LEU A 166 5.37 -7.73 6.39
C LEU A 166 6.12 -8.95 6.93
N SER A 167 5.40 -9.85 7.59
CA SER A 167 5.99 -11.08 8.17
C SER A 167 5.49 -12.34 7.46
N ASP A 168 6.12 -13.49 7.72
CA ASP A 168 5.77 -14.80 7.12
C ASP A 168 4.26 -15.08 7.14
N LYS A 169 3.63 -14.91 8.32
CA LYS A 169 2.20 -15.18 8.52
C LYS A 169 1.28 -14.34 7.62
N ASP A 170 1.76 -13.20 7.14
CA ASP A 170 1.00 -12.24 6.35
C ASP A 170 1.22 -12.44 4.84
N LEU A 171 2.22 -13.22 4.41
CA LEU A 171 2.63 -13.32 2.99
C LEU A 171 1.51 -13.85 2.10
N LYS A 172 0.83 -14.93 2.51
CA LYS A 172 -0.23 -15.57 1.70
C LYS A 172 -1.46 -14.68 1.55
N SER A 173 -1.90 -14.06 2.64
CA SER A 173 -3.04 -13.15 2.63
C SER A 173 -2.69 -11.84 1.90
N PHE A 174 -1.46 -11.34 2.03
CA PHE A 174 -0.96 -10.22 1.26
C PHE A 174 -0.92 -10.51 -0.24
N GLN A 175 -0.46 -11.70 -0.66
CA GLN A 175 -0.53 -12.12 -2.06
C GLN A 175 -1.97 -12.06 -2.59
N THR A 176 -2.93 -12.62 -1.85
CA THR A 176 -4.36 -12.59 -2.22
C THR A 176 -4.88 -11.14 -2.31
N PHE A 177 -4.38 -10.25 -1.47
CA PHE A 177 -4.73 -8.83 -1.50
C PHE A 177 -4.16 -8.13 -2.74
N VAL A 178 -2.89 -8.39 -3.07
CA VAL A 178 -2.20 -7.86 -4.26
C VAL A 178 -2.93 -8.26 -5.54
N GLU A 179 -3.41 -9.51 -5.64
CA GLU A 179 -4.18 -10.01 -6.80
C GLU A 179 -5.50 -9.25 -7.06
N LYS A 180 -6.02 -8.51 -6.06
CA LYS A 180 -7.23 -7.68 -6.23
C LYS A 180 -6.91 -6.29 -6.79
N LEU A 181 -5.65 -5.88 -6.75
CA LEU A 181 -5.26 -4.57 -7.23
C LEU A 181 -5.11 -4.62 -8.75
N SER A 182 -5.61 -3.60 -9.44
CA SER A 182 -5.38 -3.44 -10.88
C SER A 182 -4.21 -2.50 -11.20
N SER A 183 -3.89 -1.58 -10.29
CA SER A 183 -2.78 -0.65 -10.45
C SER A 183 -2.28 -0.17 -9.10
N VAL A 184 -0.96 -0.10 -8.96
CA VAL A 184 -0.28 0.60 -7.88
C VAL A 184 0.82 1.49 -8.46
N LYS A 185 0.91 2.77 -8.06
CA LYS A 185 1.98 3.67 -8.54
C LYS A 185 3.23 3.63 -7.68
N GLU A 186 3.05 3.57 -6.37
CA GLU A 186 4.14 3.53 -5.41
C GLU A 186 3.88 2.45 -4.36
N ILE A 187 4.85 1.56 -4.18
CA ILE A 187 4.81 0.52 -3.15
C ILE A 187 5.97 0.77 -2.20
N VAL A 188 5.67 0.86 -0.91
CA VAL A 188 6.64 1.03 0.16
C VAL A 188 6.42 -0.09 1.17
N VAL A 189 7.40 -0.97 1.30
CA VAL A 189 7.45 -2.03 2.31
C VAL A 189 8.66 -1.77 3.19
N ASN A 190 8.45 -1.16 4.36
CA ASN A 190 9.56 -0.68 5.20
C ASN A 190 10.33 -1.80 5.88
N GLU A 191 9.73 -2.97 6.06
CA GLU A 191 10.37 -4.14 6.67
C GLU A 191 9.71 -5.41 6.15
N ILE A 192 10.49 -6.32 5.56
CA ILE A 192 10.06 -7.69 5.29
C ILE A 192 10.87 -8.64 6.17
N CYS A 193 10.17 -9.22 7.15
CA CYS A 193 10.73 -10.16 8.10
C CYS A 193 10.16 -11.54 7.80
N ALA A 194 10.71 -12.19 6.78
CA ALA A 194 10.33 -13.54 6.39
C ALA A 194 11.49 -14.54 6.56
N HIS A 195 11.30 -15.60 7.34
CA HIS A 195 12.33 -16.60 7.58
C HIS A 195 12.33 -17.65 6.45
N SER A 196 13.55 -18.02 6.00
CA SER A 196 13.84 -18.73 4.74
C SER A 196 13.07 -20.02 4.43
N THR A 197 12.36 -20.63 5.38
CA THR A 197 11.50 -21.81 5.13
C THR A 197 10.40 -21.55 4.10
N GLU A 198 10.06 -20.27 3.85
CA GLU A 198 9.05 -19.83 2.89
C GLU A 198 9.64 -19.05 1.69
N ALA A 199 10.92 -19.25 1.34
CA ALA A 199 11.55 -18.54 0.21
C ALA A 199 10.76 -18.63 -1.12
N LYS A 200 10.04 -19.73 -1.34
CA LYS A 200 9.14 -19.90 -2.49
C LYS A 200 7.96 -18.92 -2.45
N ASP A 201 7.42 -18.60 -1.28
CA ASP A 201 6.26 -17.73 -1.14
C ASP A 201 6.65 -16.26 -1.27
N VAL A 202 7.85 -15.88 -0.80
CA VAL A 202 8.41 -14.55 -1.11
C VAL A 202 8.62 -14.38 -2.62
N SER A 203 9.14 -15.40 -3.30
CA SER A 203 9.34 -15.33 -4.75
C SER A 203 8.02 -15.17 -5.50
N LYS A 204 6.97 -15.91 -5.12
CA LYS A 204 5.61 -15.71 -5.66
C LYS A 204 5.07 -14.33 -5.37
N LEU A 205 5.30 -13.80 -4.16
CA LEU A 205 4.84 -12.48 -3.79
C LEU A 205 5.46 -11.41 -4.69
N LEU A 206 6.79 -11.40 -4.80
CA LEU A 206 7.48 -10.43 -5.64
C LEU A 206 7.13 -10.60 -7.13
N SER A 207 6.90 -11.83 -7.57
CA SER A 207 6.38 -12.10 -8.93
C SER A 207 4.98 -11.51 -9.13
N SER A 208 4.13 -11.54 -8.10
CA SER A 208 2.81 -10.91 -8.12
C SER A 208 2.92 -9.39 -8.17
N LEU A 209 3.87 -8.80 -7.44
CA LEU A 209 4.15 -7.36 -7.51
C LEU A 209 4.72 -6.97 -8.89
N ALA A 210 5.54 -7.81 -9.50
CA ALA A 210 6.04 -7.59 -10.86
C ALA A 210 4.97 -7.71 -11.96
N SER A 211 3.75 -8.14 -11.62
CA SER A 211 2.62 -8.19 -12.56
C SER A 211 1.95 -6.84 -12.78
N PHE A 212 2.13 -5.89 -11.86
CA PHE A 212 1.75 -4.51 -12.11
C PHE A 212 2.61 -3.95 -13.24
N ASN A 213 2.03 -3.07 -14.05
CA ASN A 213 2.71 -2.33 -15.10
C ASN A 213 2.63 -0.80 -14.87
N THR A 214 2.16 -0.39 -13.70
CA THR A 214 1.95 1.02 -13.32
C THR A 214 2.90 1.49 -12.23
N ILE A 215 3.83 0.64 -11.77
CA ILE A 215 4.73 0.99 -10.67
C ILE A 215 5.73 2.02 -11.19
N GLU A 216 5.75 3.18 -10.55
CA GLU A 216 6.74 4.23 -10.79
C GLU A 216 7.82 4.23 -9.71
N LYS A 217 7.46 3.83 -8.48
CA LYS A 217 8.37 3.80 -7.33
C LYS A 217 8.17 2.52 -6.53
N PHE A 218 9.28 1.88 -6.18
CA PHE A 218 9.26 0.67 -5.37
C PHE A 218 10.30 0.77 -4.26
N HIS A 219 9.88 0.63 -3.01
CA HIS A 219 10.74 0.61 -1.85
C HIS A 219 10.48 -0.67 -1.07
N ILE A 220 11.53 -1.44 -0.82
CA ILE A 220 11.51 -2.66 -0.03
C ILE A 220 12.73 -2.68 0.89
N HIS A 221 12.55 -2.98 2.18
CA HIS A 221 13.65 -3.19 3.10
C HIS A 221 13.55 -4.60 3.68
N GLU A 222 14.63 -5.33 3.58
CA GLU A 222 14.78 -6.63 4.21
C GLU A 222 15.15 -6.47 5.70
N CYS A 223 14.53 -7.25 6.59
CA CYS A 223 14.95 -7.26 7.99
C CYS A 223 16.38 -7.84 8.11
N SER A 224 17.17 -7.33 9.05
CA SER A 224 18.59 -7.72 9.24
C SER A 224 18.83 -9.22 9.42
N SER A 225 17.83 -9.95 9.91
CA SER A 225 17.85 -11.40 10.12
C SER A 225 17.45 -12.23 8.89
N THR A 226 17.09 -11.58 7.78
CA THR A 226 16.49 -12.23 6.60
C THR A 226 17.32 -12.04 5.33
N LYS A 227 17.26 -13.03 4.44
CA LYS A 227 17.99 -13.10 3.15
C LYS A 227 17.10 -13.71 2.07
N ILE A 228 15.92 -13.13 1.91
CA ILE A 228 14.83 -13.54 1.02
C ILE A 228 14.89 -12.87 -0.36
N LEU A 229 15.55 -11.72 -0.50
CA LEU A 229 15.63 -11.03 -1.78
C LEU A 229 16.65 -11.70 -2.70
N SER A 230 16.31 -11.79 -3.99
CA SER A 230 17.22 -12.28 -5.03
C SER A 230 17.29 -11.30 -6.19
N ALA A 231 18.47 -11.16 -6.79
CA ALA A 231 18.66 -10.23 -7.89
C ALA A 231 17.76 -10.55 -9.08
N GLY A 232 17.59 -11.84 -9.41
CA GLY A 232 16.75 -12.26 -10.54
C GLY A 232 15.32 -11.71 -10.47
N ILE A 233 14.73 -11.68 -9.27
CA ILE A 233 13.38 -11.14 -9.06
C ILE A 233 13.35 -9.63 -9.25
N ILE A 234 14.34 -8.90 -8.71
CA ILE A 234 14.42 -7.45 -8.83
C ILE A 234 14.66 -7.02 -10.28
N ILE A 235 15.53 -7.73 -11.00
CA ILE A 235 15.77 -7.48 -12.41
C ILE A 235 14.52 -7.78 -13.24
N GLU A 236 13.75 -8.83 -12.91
CA GLU A 236 12.47 -9.11 -13.56
C GLU A 236 11.42 -8.02 -13.28
N LEU A 237 11.36 -7.51 -12.05
CA LEU A 237 10.48 -6.39 -11.69
C LEU A 237 10.78 -5.15 -12.56
N LEU A 238 12.05 -4.76 -12.65
CA LEU A 238 12.49 -3.64 -13.49
C LEU A 238 12.20 -3.87 -14.98
N ARG A 239 12.38 -5.11 -15.47
CA ARG A 239 12.14 -5.47 -16.87
C ARG A 239 10.65 -5.34 -17.23
N ARG A 240 9.76 -5.79 -16.35
CA ARG A 240 8.30 -5.75 -16.57
C ARG A 240 7.67 -4.38 -16.37
N ASN A 241 8.34 -3.51 -15.62
CA ASN A 241 7.87 -2.18 -15.28
C ASN A 241 8.83 -1.12 -15.83
N PRO A 242 8.79 -0.84 -17.15
CA PRO A 242 9.66 0.17 -17.76
C PRO A 242 9.40 1.59 -17.24
N ASP A 243 8.27 1.81 -16.57
CA ASP A 243 7.90 3.09 -15.97
C ASP A 243 8.47 3.29 -14.54
N ILE A 244 9.20 2.31 -13.97
CA ILE A 244 9.90 2.48 -12.69
C ILE A 244 10.98 3.55 -12.84
N LYS A 245 10.83 4.62 -12.07
CA LYS A 245 11.77 5.74 -11.98
C LYS A 245 12.77 5.54 -10.86
N SER A 246 12.30 4.98 -9.74
CA SER A 246 13.10 4.77 -8.53
C SER A 246 12.78 3.42 -7.89
N LEU A 247 13.84 2.67 -7.64
CA LEU A 247 13.82 1.43 -6.87
C LEU A 247 14.75 1.62 -5.67
N SER A 248 14.22 1.44 -4.47
CA SER A 248 14.94 1.56 -3.20
C SER A 248 14.91 0.22 -2.48
N ILE A 249 16.07 -0.32 -2.15
CA ILE A 249 16.22 -1.63 -1.52
C ILE A 249 17.10 -1.49 -0.29
N GLY A 250 16.57 -1.83 0.88
CA GLY A 250 17.40 -2.00 2.07
C GLY A 250 17.80 -3.46 2.25
N THR A 251 19.08 -3.73 2.52
CA THR A 251 19.61 -5.10 2.72
C THR A 251 20.98 -5.09 3.40
N GLY A 252 21.31 -6.14 4.14
CA GLY A 252 22.66 -6.41 4.66
C GLY A 252 23.45 -7.43 3.83
N ASN A 253 22.91 -7.90 2.70
CA ASN A 253 23.48 -9.01 1.93
C ASN A 253 24.38 -8.52 0.78
N ILE A 254 25.70 -8.60 0.96
CA ILE A 254 26.71 -8.19 -0.04
C ILE A 254 26.53 -8.91 -1.37
N GLU A 255 26.32 -10.23 -1.33
CA GLU A 255 26.18 -11.05 -2.55
C GLU A 255 24.97 -10.67 -3.37
N PHE A 256 23.86 -10.36 -2.69
CA PHE A 256 22.64 -9.89 -3.32
C PHE A 256 22.83 -8.48 -3.92
N ALA A 257 23.43 -7.55 -3.17
CA ALA A 257 23.71 -6.19 -3.67
C ALA A 257 24.63 -6.22 -4.91
N ARG A 258 25.70 -7.03 -4.88
CA ARG A 258 26.57 -7.29 -6.05
C ARG A 258 25.78 -7.85 -7.22
N SER A 259 24.95 -8.86 -6.98
CA SER A 259 24.16 -9.50 -8.04
C SER A 259 23.15 -8.54 -8.69
N ILE A 260 22.53 -7.65 -7.90
CA ILE A 260 21.67 -6.59 -8.47
C ILE A 260 22.51 -5.62 -9.28
N PHE A 261 23.64 -5.15 -8.75
CA PHE A 261 24.51 -4.21 -9.44
C PHE A 261 24.88 -4.72 -10.83
N GLU A 262 25.40 -5.94 -10.93
CA GLU A 262 25.76 -6.56 -12.21
C GLU A 262 24.54 -6.76 -13.11
N GLY A 263 23.43 -7.27 -12.55
CA GLY A 263 22.20 -7.51 -13.30
C GLY A 263 21.57 -6.22 -13.85
N PHE A 264 21.62 -5.13 -13.08
CA PHE A 264 21.03 -3.83 -13.42
C PHE A 264 21.78 -3.15 -14.56
N PHE A 265 23.11 -3.22 -14.57
CA PHE A 265 23.87 -2.68 -15.69
C PHE A 265 23.77 -3.56 -16.93
N ARG A 266 23.75 -4.90 -16.79
CA ARG A 266 23.61 -5.85 -17.91
C ARG A 266 22.22 -5.92 -18.53
N MET A 267 21.15 -5.57 -17.80
CA MET A 267 19.79 -5.69 -18.35
C MET A 267 19.54 -4.72 -19.51
N GLU A 268 18.92 -5.21 -20.59
CA GLU A 268 18.39 -4.34 -21.63
C GLU A 268 17.06 -3.75 -21.17
N GLN A 269 16.91 -2.42 -21.29
CA GLN A 269 15.64 -1.77 -20.98
C GLN A 269 14.68 -1.97 -22.16
N GLN A 270 13.47 -2.45 -21.87
CA GLN A 270 12.43 -2.53 -22.88
C GLN A 270 11.89 -1.12 -23.17
N SER A 271 11.88 -0.71 -24.43
CA SER A 271 11.27 0.55 -24.83
C SER A 271 9.75 0.45 -24.76
N ASN A 272 9.09 1.43 -24.15
CA ASN A 272 7.64 1.56 -24.25
C ASN A 272 7.30 2.09 -25.66
N VAL A 273 6.86 1.20 -26.56
CA VAL A 273 6.70 1.42 -28.01
C VAL A 273 5.82 2.64 -28.38
N LYS A 274 5.04 3.15 -27.42
CA LYS A 274 4.00 4.16 -27.68
C LYS A 274 4.40 5.62 -27.46
N ASN A 275 5.55 5.90 -26.84
CA ASN A 275 5.99 7.27 -26.60
C ASN A 275 7.46 7.39 -26.99
N GLU A 276 7.84 8.52 -27.59
CA GLU A 276 9.22 9.03 -27.53
C GLU A 276 9.73 8.76 -26.11
N CYS A 277 10.91 8.14 -25.93
CA CYS A 277 11.39 7.74 -24.61
C CYS A 277 11.35 8.94 -23.63
N LEU A 278 10.26 9.08 -22.86
CA LEU A 278 10.06 10.24 -21.98
C LEU A 278 10.90 10.14 -20.72
N TYR A 279 11.25 8.91 -20.33
CA TYR A 279 12.07 8.62 -19.17
C TYR A 279 13.38 8.01 -19.60
N ASN A 280 14.41 8.84 -19.50
CA ASN A 280 15.78 8.48 -19.79
C ASN A 280 16.56 8.10 -18.54
N LYS A 281 15.92 7.96 -17.37
CA LYS A 281 16.62 7.73 -16.10
C LYS A 281 15.93 6.69 -15.23
N ILE A 282 16.65 5.60 -14.93
CA ILE A 282 16.28 4.63 -13.90
C ILE A 282 17.27 4.76 -12.74
N THR A 283 16.72 4.85 -11.53
CA THR A 283 17.53 4.92 -10.30
C THR A 283 17.30 3.68 -9.45
N VAL A 284 18.39 2.99 -9.11
CA VAL A 284 18.41 1.95 -8.07
C VAL A 284 19.20 2.47 -6.89
N GLN A 285 18.64 2.37 -5.69
CA GLN A 285 19.26 2.79 -4.45
C GLN A 285 19.32 1.60 -3.50
N ILE A 286 20.52 1.25 -3.05
CA ILE A 286 20.74 0.24 -2.03
C ILE A 286 21.02 0.96 -0.71
N TYR A 287 20.18 0.75 0.30
CA TYR A 287 20.45 1.14 1.68
C TYR A 287 21.11 -0.06 2.37
N PHE A 288 22.42 0.03 2.59
CA PHE A 288 23.21 -1.11 3.03
C PHE A 288 23.53 -1.03 4.51
N SER A 289 23.19 -2.08 5.25
CA SER A 289 23.35 -2.16 6.72
C SER A 289 24.45 -3.14 7.16
N GLY A 290 25.45 -3.41 6.31
CA GLY A 290 26.53 -4.37 6.57
C GLY A 290 27.92 -3.72 6.49
N GLU A 291 28.96 -4.52 6.18
CA GLU A 291 30.32 -4.02 5.95
C GLU A 291 30.41 -3.16 4.68
N TYR A 292 30.02 -1.88 4.78
CA TYR A 292 29.86 -0.96 3.65
C TYR A 292 31.14 -0.83 2.81
N GLY A 293 32.30 -0.69 3.45
CA GLY A 293 33.59 -0.66 2.74
C GLY A 293 33.85 -1.90 1.90
N LEU A 294 33.57 -3.10 2.45
CA LEU A 294 33.71 -4.36 1.75
C LEU A 294 32.75 -4.46 0.55
N LEU A 295 31.51 -3.99 0.70
CA LEU A 295 30.56 -3.91 -0.42
C LEU A 295 31.11 -2.99 -1.52
N ILE A 296 31.56 -1.79 -1.19
CA ILE A 296 32.08 -0.84 -2.18
C ILE A 296 33.28 -1.42 -2.93
N ASP A 297 34.22 -2.05 -2.24
CA ASP A 297 35.38 -2.70 -2.88
C ASP A 297 34.94 -3.86 -3.78
N THR A 298 33.94 -4.63 -3.35
CA THR A 298 33.33 -5.70 -4.14
C THR A 298 32.72 -5.15 -5.44
N LEU A 299 31.90 -4.10 -5.36
CA LEU A 299 31.27 -3.49 -6.53
C LEU A 299 32.31 -2.87 -7.49
N ARG A 300 33.37 -2.27 -6.94
CA ARG A 300 34.48 -1.71 -7.73
C ARG A 300 35.21 -2.78 -8.52
N ASN A 301 35.40 -3.97 -7.95
CA ASN A 301 36.03 -5.08 -8.65
C ASN A 301 35.15 -5.59 -9.81
N SER A 302 33.83 -5.63 -9.62
CA SER A 302 32.86 -6.00 -10.67
C SER A 302 32.80 -5.01 -11.84
N LEU A 303 33.28 -3.76 -11.70
CA LEU A 303 33.28 -2.78 -12.81
C LEU A 303 34.10 -3.23 -14.02
N SER A 304 35.17 -4.00 -13.80
CA SER A 304 36.01 -4.51 -14.89
C SER A 304 35.26 -5.43 -15.85
N GLU A 305 34.14 -6.00 -15.40
CA GLU A 305 33.26 -6.88 -16.18
C GLU A 305 32.06 -6.16 -16.82
N LEU A 306 31.92 -4.85 -16.60
CA LEU A 306 30.79 -4.06 -17.05
C LEU A 306 31.24 -2.99 -18.03
N GLU A 307 30.80 -3.13 -19.28
CA GLU A 307 31.04 -2.12 -20.31
C GLU A 307 30.22 -0.85 -20.03
N ASN A 308 30.81 0.33 -20.28
CA ASN A 308 30.12 1.63 -20.25
C ASN A 308 29.58 2.04 -18.86
N VAL A 309 30.10 1.48 -17.77
CA VAL A 309 29.84 1.96 -16.41
C VAL A 309 30.95 2.90 -16.00
N ILE A 310 30.63 4.17 -15.82
CA ILE A 310 31.56 5.19 -15.33
C ILE A 310 31.43 5.23 -13.81
N LYS A 311 32.57 5.05 -13.14
CA LYS A 311 32.69 5.10 -11.68
C LYS A 311 32.76 6.54 -11.18
N ASP A 312 32.16 6.79 -10.02
CA ASP A 312 32.47 7.92 -9.12
C ASP A 312 32.39 9.31 -9.77
N ILE A 313 31.17 9.75 -10.10
CA ILE A 313 30.97 11.20 -10.33
C ILE A 313 30.89 11.93 -8.97
N HIS A 314 30.29 11.29 -7.96
CA HIS A 314 30.08 11.84 -6.63
C HIS A 314 30.15 10.76 -5.55
N SER A 315 31.27 10.70 -4.81
CA SER A 315 31.39 9.93 -3.58
C SER A 315 31.36 10.88 -2.39
N THR A 316 30.41 10.70 -1.49
CA THR A 316 30.47 11.28 -0.14
C THR A 316 30.74 10.15 0.85
N PRO A 317 31.05 10.45 2.12
CA PRO A 317 31.09 9.43 3.16
C PRO A 317 29.77 8.66 3.30
N GLU A 318 28.65 9.25 2.88
CA GLU A 318 27.30 8.72 3.07
C GLU A 318 26.85 7.80 1.92
N TYR A 319 27.35 8.02 0.70
CA TYR A 319 26.97 7.21 -0.46
C TYR A 319 27.99 7.21 -1.59
N VAL A 320 27.92 6.18 -2.42
CA VAL A 320 28.64 6.06 -3.70
C VAL A 320 27.64 5.92 -4.85
N GLN A 321 27.94 6.59 -5.96
CA GLN A 321 27.13 6.55 -7.18
C GLN A 321 27.90 5.93 -8.35
N PHE A 322 27.25 5.02 -9.07
CA PHE A 322 27.71 4.45 -10.32
C PHE A 322 26.73 4.80 -11.44
N ASP A 323 27.24 5.30 -12.55
CA ASP A 323 26.42 5.74 -13.67
C ASP A 323 26.78 4.99 -14.94
N SER A 324 25.77 4.78 -15.79
CA SER A 324 25.96 4.31 -17.15
C SER A 324 25.00 5.04 -18.07
N ILE A 325 25.49 5.46 -19.23
CA ILE A 325 24.69 6.02 -20.30
C ILE A 325 24.79 5.05 -21.47
N VAL A 326 23.66 4.46 -21.85
CA VAL A 326 23.57 3.53 -22.96
C VAL A 326 22.60 4.06 -24.02
N ASP A 327 22.99 4.00 -25.28
CA ASP A 327 22.11 4.40 -26.37
C ASP A 327 20.91 3.44 -26.45
N CYS A 328 19.71 4.01 -26.53
CA CYS A 328 18.49 3.25 -26.76
C CYS A 328 18.54 2.61 -28.15
N LYS A 329 18.65 1.28 -28.19
CA LYS A 329 18.70 0.50 -29.44
C LYS A 329 17.46 0.66 -30.33
N TYR A 330 16.35 1.16 -29.76
CA TYR A 330 15.07 1.31 -30.46
C TYR A 330 14.82 2.73 -30.98
N CYS A 331 15.64 3.73 -30.61
CA CYS A 331 15.50 5.11 -31.05
C CYS A 331 16.53 5.45 -32.13
N PHE A 332 16.25 5.06 -33.38
CA PHE A 332 17.19 5.19 -34.50
C PHE A 332 17.53 6.64 -34.89
N GLU A 333 16.59 7.58 -34.71
CA GLU A 333 16.76 8.96 -35.22
C GLU A 333 17.43 9.90 -34.21
N ASN A 334 17.25 9.66 -32.90
CA ASN A 334 17.58 10.66 -31.87
C ASN A 334 18.64 10.24 -30.84
N LYS A 335 19.42 9.16 -31.09
CA LYS A 335 20.45 8.62 -30.16
C LYS A 335 20.07 8.82 -28.69
N HIS A 336 18.87 8.36 -28.35
CA HIS A 336 18.31 8.61 -27.03
C HIS A 336 19.16 7.88 -25.99
N GLY A 337 19.91 8.62 -25.16
CA GLY A 337 20.70 8.03 -24.08
C GLY A 337 19.83 7.66 -22.89
N ILE A 338 19.92 6.41 -22.46
CA ILE A 338 19.33 5.90 -21.22
C ILE A 338 20.39 5.98 -20.12
N SER A 339 20.12 6.80 -19.12
CA SER A 339 20.89 6.92 -17.87
C SER A 339 20.43 5.87 -16.86
N LYS A 340 21.36 5.04 -16.41
CA LYS A 340 21.20 4.14 -15.27
C LYS A 340 22.04 4.68 -14.12
N CYS A 341 21.42 4.89 -12.96
CA CYS A 341 22.10 5.37 -11.77
C CYS A 341 21.92 4.36 -10.64
N PHE A 342 23.03 3.89 -10.08
CA PHE A 342 23.06 2.96 -8.96
C PHE A 342 23.72 3.63 -7.76
N PHE A 343 22.94 3.87 -6.72
CA PHE A 343 23.39 4.46 -5.47
C PHE A 343 23.53 3.38 -4.41
N VAL A 344 24.60 3.46 -3.63
CA VAL A 344 24.76 2.67 -2.41
C VAL A 344 24.93 3.63 -1.26
N TRP A 345 24.00 3.58 -0.31
CA TRP A 345 23.98 4.38 0.91
C TRP A 345 24.43 3.52 2.08
N ASP A 346 25.21 4.11 2.98
CA ASP A 346 25.45 3.55 4.31
C ASP A 346 24.23 3.83 5.20
N ASP A 347 23.45 2.80 5.52
CA ASP A 347 22.17 2.97 6.22
C ASP A 347 22.36 3.44 7.67
N GLU A 348 23.45 3.00 8.33
CA GLU A 348 23.77 3.43 9.71
C GLU A 348 24.05 4.93 9.76
N LEU A 349 24.81 5.46 8.80
CA LEU A 349 25.02 6.91 8.70
C LEU A 349 23.75 7.65 8.28
N SER A 350 22.96 7.07 7.37
CA SER A 350 21.75 7.73 6.84
C SER A 350 20.67 7.89 7.90
N THR A 351 20.56 6.93 8.83
CA THR A 351 19.62 6.99 9.96
C THR A 351 20.04 8.02 11.00
N LEU A 352 21.33 8.04 11.37
CA LEU A 352 21.89 9.06 12.27
C LEU A 352 21.64 10.50 11.77
N ILE A 353 21.80 10.75 10.47
CA ILE A 353 21.57 12.07 9.88
C ILE A 353 20.08 12.44 9.86
N ARG A 354 19.18 11.47 9.63
CA ARG A 354 17.72 11.72 9.65
C ARG A 354 17.24 12.08 11.04
N ASP A 355 17.78 11.43 12.07
CA ASP A 355 17.43 11.69 13.46
C ASP A 355 17.99 13.03 13.97
N TRP A 356 19.07 13.54 13.38
CA TRP A 356 19.60 14.87 13.68
C TRP A 356 18.77 16.04 13.11
N ASN A 357 17.91 15.76 12.12
CA ASN A 357 17.14 16.80 11.40
C ASN A 357 15.65 16.84 11.77
N GLN A 358 15.20 16.02 12.73
CA GLN A 358 13.85 16.05 13.32
C GLN A 358 13.90 16.65 14.71
#